data_AF-A0A0N4XSE8-F1
#
_entry.id   AF-A0A0N4XSE8-F1
#
_cell.length_a   1.000
_cell.length_b   1.000
_cell.length_c   1.000
_cell.angle_alpha   90.00
_cell.angle_beta   90.00
_cell.angle_gamma   90.00
#
_symmetry.space_group_name_H-M   'P 1'
#
loop_
_entity.id
_entity.type
_entity.pdbx_description
1 polymer ?
#
loop_
_entity_poly.entity_id
_entity_poly.type
_entity_poly.pdbx_seq_one_letter_code
_entity_poly.pdbx_strand_id
1 'polypeptide(L)'
;LNRIPSGGDVKLKVEYRLTELLVPLPAQITQKENQFVVYDGNAHYASAYPVAQEKTTVKIGSGKVLSATQVAPTNQENERIVYGPYKDQPIFSEKPIKIHYENNAPFVVATVVERLIEVSHWGNIAVEEYIELVHKGAELKGSFSRVDHQLDRRGRRQPALLQFTSILPASAKDIYYRDEIGNISTSVVRLRADSVEVDIKPRYPIFGGWKTSYVLGYNVPSFEYLYNKGNEYALKMRVLDHVFDNIVVEKLTTKIVLPELVRWVSI
;
A
#
# COMPACT_ATOMS: atom_id res chain seq x y z
N LEU A 1 1.91 34.69 -0.29
CA LEU A 1 1.03 34.00 -1.27
C LEU A 1 1.23 34.65 -2.61
N ASN A 2 1.77 33.93 -3.59
CA ASN A 2 1.85 34.43 -4.97
C ASN A 2 0.40 34.59 -5.47
N ARG A 3 -0.05 35.84 -5.61
CA ARG A 3 -1.41 36.15 -6.08
C ARG A 3 -1.42 36.04 -7.60
N ILE A 4 -2.41 35.34 -8.14
CA ILE A 4 -2.65 35.28 -9.58
C ILE A 4 -3.44 36.54 -9.94
N PRO A 5 -2.96 37.38 -10.88
CA PRO A 5 -3.68 38.58 -11.30
C PRO A 5 -4.98 38.22 -12.02
N SER A 6 -5.93 39.15 -12.08
CA SER A 6 -7.15 38.96 -12.87
C SER A 6 -6.80 38.67 -14.33
N GLY A 7 -7.38 37.59 -14.89
CA GLY A 7 -7.07 37.12 -16.24
C GLY A 7 -5.74 36.36 -16.38
N GLY A 8 -5.05 36.08 -15.28
CA GLY A 8 -3.86 35.23 -15.27
C GLY A 8 -4.21 33.74 -15.18
N ASP A 9 -3.36 32.91 -15.79
CA ASP A 9 -3.51 31.46 -15.79
C ASP A 9 -2.57 30.78 -14.79
N VAL A 10 -3.02 29.65 -14.23
CA VAL A 10 -2.20 28.79 -13.37
C VAL A 10 -2.39 27.32 -13.75
N LYS A 11 -1.29 26.56 -13.72
CA LYS A 11 -1.33 25.10 -13.88
C LYS A 11 -1.24 24.45 -12.50
N LEU A 12 -2.26 23.66 -12.17
CA LEU A 12 -2.32 22.92 -10.91
C LEU A 12 -2.32 21.43 -11.23
N LYS A 13 -1.47 20.67 -10.52
CA LYS A 13 -1.50 19.21 -10.51
C LYS A 13 -1.98 18.77 -9.14
N VAL A 14 -3.14 18.11 -9.09
CA VAL A 14 -3.70 17.51 -7.87
C VAL A 14 -3.48 16.01 -7.92
N GLU A 15 -2.91 15.46 -6.86
CA GLU A 15 -2.68 14.03 -6.71
C GLU A 15 -3.31 13.57 -5.40
N TYR A 16 -4.12 12.52 -5.47
CA TYR A 16 -4.75 11.90 -4.31
C TYR A 16 -4.67 10.38 -4.43
N ARG A 17 -4.88 9.70 -3.31
CA ARG A 17 -4.92 8.24 -3.21
C ARG A 17 -6.20 7.85 -2.51
N LEU A 18 -6.95 6.92 -3.10
CA LEU A 18 -8.15 6.36 -2.52
C LEU A 18 -7.88 4.88 -2.20
N THR A 19 -8.32 4.45 -1.04
CA THR A 19 -8.28 3.06 -0.59
C THR A 19 -9.68 2.46 -0.71
N GLU A 20 -9.76 1.13 -0.78
CA GLU A 20 -11.05 0.39 -0.77
C GLU A 20 -12.03 0.71 -1.92
N LEU A 21 -11.56 1.29 -3.02
CA LEU A 21 -12.40 1.65 -4.17
C LEU A 21 -12.69 0.48 -5.12
N LEU A 22 -11.82 -0.53 -5.13
CA LEU A 22 -11.92 -1.69 -6.02
C LEU A 22 -12.62 -2.84 -5.29
N VAL A 23 -13.73 -3.31 -5.85
CA VAL A 23 -14.53 -4.37 -5.25
C VAL A 23 -14.37 -5.66 -6.06
N PRO A 24 -13.96 -6.79 -5.46
CA PRO A 24 -13.89 -8.07 -6.16
C PRO A 24 -15.26 -8.54 -6.67
N LEU A 25 -15.33 -8.94 -7.94
CA LEU A 25 -16.52 -9.52 -8.55
C LEU A 25 -16.09 -10.62 -9.53
N PRO A 26 -16.32 -11.91 -9.24
CA PRO A 26 -17.06 -12.43 -8.09
C PRO A 26 -16.32 -12.21 -6.75
N ALA A 27 -17.08 -12.18 -5.66
CA ALA A 27 -16.53 -11.99 -4.30
C ALA A 27 -15.71 -13.19 -3.82
N GLN A 28 -15.91 -14.38 -4.41
CA GLN A 28 -15.15 -15.58 -4.09
C GLN A 28 -14.68 -16.27 -5.38
N ILE A 29 -13.44 -16.75 -5.36
CA ILE A 29 -12.79 -17.45 -6.48
C ILE A 29 -12.09 -18.71 -5.97
N THR A 30 -12.07 -19.76 -6.78
CA THR A 30 -11.27 -20.95 -6.50
C THR A 30 -9.79 -20.66 -6.71
N GLN A 31 -8.93 -21.52 -6.16
CA GLN A 31 -7.48 -21.35 -6.21
C GLN A 31 -6.91 -21.18 -7.64
N LYS A 32 -7.57 -21.73 -8.67
CA LYS A 32 -7.11 -21.72 -10.07
C LYS A 32 -7.66 -20.55 -10.89
N GLU A 33 -8.63 -19.82 -10.37
CA GLU A 33 -9.28 -18.72 -11.07
C GLU A 33 -8.49 -17.41 -10.93
N ASN A 34 -8.65 -16.53 -11.92
CA ASN A 34 -8.13 -15.16 -11.85
C ASN A 34 -9.13 -14.27 -11.12
N GLN A 35 -8.62 -13.23 -10.47
CA GLN A 35 -9.42 -12.24 -9.79
C GLN A 35 -9.84 -11.13 -10.76
N PHE A 36 -11.13 -10.79 -10.70
CA PHE A 36 -11.69 -9.64 -11.38
C PHE A 36 -12.25 -8.66 -10.36
N VAL A 37 -12.13 -7.37 -10.65
CA VAL A 37 -12.58 -6.29 -9.77
C VAL A 37 -13.41 -5.29 -10.56
N VAL A 38 -14.32 -4.62 -9.85
CA VAL A 38 -15.10 -3.51 -10.38
C VAL A 38 -14.55 -2.22 -9.79
N TYR A 39 -14.19 -1.30 -10.68
CA TYR A 39 -13.98 0.11 -10.35
C TYR A 39 -15.29 0.86 -10.55
N ASP A 40 -15.75 1.56 -9.52
CA ASP A 40 -16.90 2.47 -9.55
C ASP A 40 -16.37 3.90 -9.45
N GLY A 41 -16.63 4.72 -10.47
CA GLY A 41 -16.10 6.07 -10.56
C GLY A 41 -16.95 6.94 -11.47
N ASN A 42 -16.38 8.06 -11.92
CA ASN A 42 -17.07 9.02 -12.77
C ASN A 42 -16.28 9.33 -14.05
N ALA A 43 -16.98 9.47 -15.17
CA ALA A 43 -16.40 9.96 -16.42
C ALA A 43 -16.09 11.46 -16.37
N HIS A 44 -16.91 12.23 -15.64
CA HIS A 44 -16.75 13.67 -15.44
C HIS A 44 -16.02 13.99 -14.13
N TYR A 45 -15.34 15.13 -14.11
CA TYR A 45 -14.76 15.69 -12.89
C TYR A 45 -15.79 16.61 -12.20
N ALA A 46 -16.21 16.24 -10.99
CA ALA A 46 -17.16 17.01 -10.18
C ALA A 46 -16.53 18.30 -9.62
N SER A 47 -16.35 19.29 -10.50
CA SER A 47 -15.75 20.59 -10.19
C SER A 47 -16.78 21.57 -9.63
N ALA A 48 -16.37 22.38 -8.64
CA ALA A 48 -17.16 23.53 -8.17
C ALA A 48 -17.16 24.72 -9.16
N TYR A 49 -16.40 24.63 -10.24
CA TYR A 49 -16.28 25.64 -11.30
C TYR A 49 -16.67 25.05 -12.66
N PRO A 50 -17.25 25.83 -13.59
CA PRO A 50 -17.50 25.39 -14.95
C PRO A 50 -16.23 24.89 -15.63
N VAL A 51 -16.32 23.77 -16.33
CA VAL A 51 -15.15 23.13 -16.97
C VAL A 51 -15.27 23.27 -18.48
N ALA A 52 -14.37 24.05 -19.07
CA ALA A 52 -14.37 24.29 -20.52
C ALA A 52 -14.05 23.02 -21.33
N GLN A 53 -13.11 22.20 -20.84
CA GLN A 53 -12.73 20.94 -21.46
C GLN A 53 -12.20 19.95 -20.42
N GLU A 54 -12.60 18.69 -20.52
CA GLU A 54 -12.07 17.61 -19.68
C GLU A 54 -11.89 16.31 -20.46
N LYS A 55 -11.02 15.46 -19.91
CA LYS A 55 -10.72 14.12 -20.43
C LYS A 55 -10.31 13.24 -19.26
N THR A 56 -11.01 12.14 -19.06
CA THR A 56 -10.73 11.17 -17.99
C THR A 56 -10.08 9.94 -18.60
N THR A 57 -8.93 9.53 -18.07
CA THR A 57 -8.20 8.34 -18.55
C THR A 57 -7.99 7.38 -17.38
N VAL A 58 -8.65 6.23 -17.44
CA VAL A 58 -8.50 5.16 -16.46
C VAL A 58 -7.48 4.17 -16.99
N LYS A 59 -6.35 4.02 -16.29
CA LYS A 59 -5.32 3.03 -16.62
C LYS A 59 -5.59 1.74 -15.84
N ILE A 60 -5.75 0.65 -16.57
CA ILE A 60 -6.16 -0.65 -16.02
C ILE A 60 -4.96 -1.62 -15.99
N GLY A 61 -3.98 -1.40 -16.86
CA GLY A 61 -2.84 -2.30 -17.05
C GLY A 61 -3.13 -3.39 -18.07
N SER A 62 -2.41 -4.51 -18.00
CA SER A 62 -2.50 -5.61 -18.98
C SER A 62 -3.63 -6.61 -18.72
N GLY A 63 -4.49 -6.35 -17.73
CA GLY A 63 -5.61 -7.22 -17.39
C GLY A 63 -6.73 -7.17 -18.43
N LYS A 64 -7.42 -8.31 -18.61
CA LYS A 64 -8.58 -8.38 -19.49
C LYS A 64 -9.73 -7.53 -18.95
N VAL A 65 -10.27 -6.63 -19.77
CA VAL A 65 -11.53 -5.93 -19.48
C VAL A 65 -12.71 -6.81 -19.87
N LEU A 66 -13.62 -7.06 -18.93
CA LEU A 66 -14.86 -7.81 -19.16
C LEU A 66 -16.00 -6.89 -19.60
N SER A 67 -16.16 -5.74 -18.94
CA SER A 67 -17.15 -4.74 -19.30
C SER A 67 -16.73 -3.34 -18.87
N ALA A 68 -17.20 -2.33 -19.58
CA ALA A 68 -17.01 -0.93 -19.23
C ALA A 68 -18.22 -0.12 -19.67
N THR A 69 -18.71 0.76 -18.80
CA THR A 69 -19.75 1.73 -19.13
C THR A 69 -19.28 2.62 -20.28
N GLN A 70 -20.12 2.76 -21.32
CA GLN A 70 -19.86 3.61 -22.47
C GLN A 70 -20.55 4.98 -22.24
N VAL A 71 -19.76 6.05 -22.23
CA VAL A 71 -20.23 7.44 -22.14
C VAL A 71 -19.66 8.20 -23.34
N ALA A 72 -20.45 8.35 -24.39
CA ALA A 72 -19.97 8.89 -25.66
C ALA A 72 -19.40 10.32 -25.52
N PRO A 73 -18.20 10.61 -26.06
CA PRO A 73 -17.27 9.67 -26.68
C PRO A 73 -16.49 8.84 -25.63
N THR A 74 -16.47 7.52 -25.80
CA THR A 74 -15.60 6.60 -25.05
C THR A 74 -14.69 5.88 -26.05
N ASN A 75 -13.40 5.80 -25.72
CA ASN A 75 -12.43 5.02 -26.49
C ASN A 75 -11.76 4.01 -25.57
N GLN A 76 -11.80 2.74 -25.96
CA GLN A 76 -11.13 1.66 -25.25
C GLN A 76 -9.88 1.25 -26.01
N GLU A 77 -8.74 1.41 -25.34
CA GLU A 77 -7.45 0.91 -25.80
C GLU A 77 -7.03 -0.30 -24.95
N ASN A 78 -5.96 -1.02 -25.34
CA ASN A 78 -5.57 -2.27 -24.70
C ASN A 78 -5.39 -2.17 -23.17
N GLU A 79 -4.83 -1.07 -22.65
CA GLU A 79 -4.46 -0.93 -21.22
C GLU A 79 -5.16 0.25 -20.52
N ARG A 80 -6.04 0.96 -21.23
CA ARG A 80 -6.70 2.16 -20.71
C ARG A 80 -8.05 2.41 -21.37
N ILE A 81 -8.94 3.04 -20.60
CA ILE A 81 -10.23 3.51 -21.08
C ILE A 81 -10.23 5.04 -20.97
N VAL A 82 -10.61 5.68 -22.07
CA VAL A 82 -10.62 7.13 -22.21
C VAL A 82 -12.06 7.61 -22.36
N TYR A 83 -12.49 8.48 -21.47
CA TYR A 83 -13.76 9.17 -21.48
C TYR A 83 -13.55 10.63 -21.90
N GLY A 84 -14.30 11.07 -22.90
CA GLY A 84 -14.14 12.39 -23.50
C GLY A 84 -13.16 12.40 -24.68
N PRO A 85 -12.79 13.59 -25.19
CA PRO A 85 -12.95 14.89 -24.54
C PRO A 85 -14.40 15.37 -24.45
N TYR A 86 -14.78 15.94 -23.31
CA TYR A 86 -16.05 16.66 -23.13
C TYR A 86 -15.78 18.17 -23.11
N LYS A 87 -16.76 18.96 -23.55
CA LYS A 87 -16.69 20.44 -23.56
C LYS A 87 -17.83 21.02 -22.73
N ASP A 88 -17.59 22.21 -22.19
CA ASP A 88 -18.60 23.04 -21.53
C ASP A 88 -19.43 22.30 -20.47
N GLN A 89 -18.73 21.62 -19.55
CA GLN A 89 -19.39 20.87 -18.47
C GLN A 89 -19.85 21.81 -17.36
N PRO A 90 -21.10 21.64 -16.87
CA PRO A 90 -21.61 22.44 -15.77
C PRO A 90 -20.88 22.13 -14.46
N ILE A 91 -21.08 23.00 -13.47
CA ILE A 91 -20.62 22.75 -12.10
C ILE A 91 -21.21 21.41 -11.59
N PHE A 92 -20.40 20.65 -10.85
CA PHE A 92 -20.77 19.37 -10.26
C PHE A 92 -21.38 18.35 -11.26
N SER A 93 -20.91 18.36 -12.52
CA SER A 93 -21.30 17.34 -13.50
C SER A 93 -20.81 15.97 -13.08
N GLU A 94 -21.71 14.98 -13.07
CA GLU A 94 -21.40 13.59 -12.73
C GLU A 94 -21.99 12.63 -13.77
N LYS A 95 -21.19 11.65 -14.19
CA LYS A 95 -21.62 10.52 -15.01
C LYS A 95 -20.95 9.25 -14.49
N PRO A 96 -21.68 8.44 -13.69
CA PRO A 96 -21.14 7.22 -13.12
C PRO A 96 -20.68 6.24 -14.20
N ILE A 97 -19.53 5.63 -13.96
CA ILE A 97 -18.94 4.58 -14.80
C ILE A 97 -18.56 3.39 -13.95
N LYS A 98 -18.76 2.19 -14.52
CA LYS A 98 -18.28 0.95 -13.94
C LYS A 98 -17.37 0.26 -14.92
N ILE A 99 -16.23 -0.21 -14.43
CA ILE A 99 -15.24 -0.94 -15.23
C ILE A 99 -14.94 -2.25 -14.51
N HIS A 100 -15.26 -3.36 -15.15
CA HIS A 100 -15.01 -4.71 -14.65
C HIS A 100 -13.83 -5.32 -15.39
N TYR A 101 -12.75 -5.59 -14.69
CA TYR A 101 -11.49 -6.01 -15.30
C TYR A 101 -10.69 -6.97 -14.42
N GLU A 102 -9.78 -7.70 -15.04
CA GLU A 102 -8.87 -8.63 -14.36
C GLU A 102 -7.80 -7.87 -13.58
N ASN A 103 -7.69 -8.17 -12.28
CA ASN A 103 -6.63 -7.63 -11.44
C ASN A 103 -6.20 -8.69 -10.43
N ASN A 104 -5.10 -9.37 -10.71
CA ASN A 104 -4.52 -10.40 -9.84
C ASN A 104 -3.49 -9.83 -8.85
N ALA A 105 -3.38 -8.51 -8.68
CA ALA A 105 -2.56 -7.96 -7.62
C ALA A 105 -3.02 -8.49 -6.25
N PRO A 106 -2.13 -8.73 -5.28
CA PRO A 106 -2.52 -9.15 -3.95
C PRO A 106 -3.14 -7.96 -3.20
N PHE A 107 -4.44 -8.04 -2.92
CA PHE A 107 -5.18 -7.00 -2.19
C PHE A 107 -4.98 -7.18 -0.68
N VAL A 108 -3.73 -7.03 -0.23
CA VAL A 108 -3.37 -7.18 1.18
C VAL A 108 -3.40 -5.83 1.87
N VAL A 109 -4.06 -5.79 3.01
CA VAL A 109 -4.19 -4.63 3.89
C VAL A 109 -3.55 -4.96 5.23
N ALA A 110 -2.77 -4.03 5.75
CA ALA A 110 -2.27 -4.08 7.11
C ALA A 110 -3.34 -3.51 8.04
N THR A 111 -4.12 -4.39 8.67
CA THR A 111 -5.23 -3.98 9.55
C THR A 111 -4.71 -3.29 10.81
N VAL A 112 -3.61 -3.81 11.35
CA VAL A 112 -2.95 -3.26 12.53
C VAL A 112 -1.44 -3.21 12.27
N VAL A 113 -0.86 -2.05 12.54
CA VAL A 113 0.59 -1.87 12.67
C VAL A 113 0.86 -1.23 14.02
N GLU A 114 1.48 -2.00 14.92
CA GLU A 114 2.02 -1.47 16.16
C GLU A 114 3.53 -1.37 16.03
N ARG A 115 4.03 -0.14 16.05
CA ARG A 115 5.46 0.16 15.97
C ARG A 115 5.96 0.63 17.33
N LEU A 116 6.92 -0.09 17.90
CA LEU A 116 7.62 0.26 19.11
C LEU A 116 9.01 0.79 18.76
N ILE A 117 9.34 1.99 19.23
CA ILE A 117 10.66 2.61 19.08
C ILE A 117 11.22 2.81 20.48
N GLU A 118 12.22 2.02 20.85
CA GLU A 118 12.90 2.11 22.14
C GLU A 118 14.23 2.84 21.99
N VAL A 119 14.34 4.01 22.62
CA VAL A 119 15.51 4.86 22.52
C VAL A 119 16.47 4.58 23.67
N SER A 120 17.69 4.13 23.35
CA SER A 120 18.76 3.95 24.34
C SER A 120 19.88 4.97 24.14
N HIS A 121 20.31 5.59 25.25
CA HIS A 121 21.50 6.44 25.27
C HIS A 121 22.80 5.62 25.21
N TRP A 122 22.72 4.30 25.35
CA TRP A 122 23.87 3.40 25.32
C TRP A 122 24.31 3.00 23.91
N GLY A 123 23.68 3.54 22.85
CA GLY A 123 24.24 3.55 21.50
C GLY A 123 23.34 3.06 20.37
N ASN A 124 22.16 2.50 20.66
CA ASN A 124 21.22 2.04 19.66
C ASN A 124 19.78 2.50 19.94
N ILE A 125 18.97 2.44 18.89
CA ILE A 125 17.52 2.55 18.97
C ILE A 125 16.98 1.22 18.44
N ALA A 126 16.19 0.54 19.25
CA ALA A 126 15.53 -0.70 18.85
C ALA A 126 14.15 -0.37 18.26
N VAL A 127 13.85 -0.94 17.11
CA VAL A 127 12.54 -0.84 16.48
C VAL A 127 11.94 -2.24 16.40
N GLU A 128 10.72 -2.40 16.88
CA GLU A 128 9.93 -3.63 16.71
C GLU A 128 8.56 -3.27 16.13
N GLU A 129 8.18 -3.92 15.04
CA GLU A 129 6.89 -3.73 14.39
C GLU A 129 6.08 -5.02 14.42
N TYR A 130 4.94 -5.01 15.12
CA TYR A 130 3.91 -6.03 15.00
C TYR A 130 2.92 -5.64 13.90
N ILE A 131 2.73 -6.53 12.93
CA ILE A 131 1.94 -6.27 11.73
C ILE A 131 0.93 -7.40 11.52
N GLU A 132 -0.34 -7.04 11.45
CA GLU A 132 -1.42 -7.93 11.02
C GLU A 132 -1.77 -7.64 9.56
N LEU A 133 -1.74 -8.67 8.73
CA LEU A 133 -2.09 -8.61 7.31
C LEU A 133 -3.36 -9.42 7.04
N VAL A 134 -4.26 -8.85 6.24
CA VAL A 134 -5.46 -9.52 5.73
C VAL A 134 -5.53 -9.34 4.22
N HIS A 135 -5.79 -10.42 3.48
CA HIS A 135 -6.03 -10.34 2.04
C HIS A 135 -7.51 -10.05 1.76
N LYS A 136 -7.85 -8.79 1.48
CA LYS A 136 -9.21 -8.30 1.18
C LYS A 136 -9.65 -8.46 -0.29
N GLY A 137 -8.86 -9.16 -1.10
CA GLY A 137 -9.29 -9.57 -2.45
C GLY A 137 -10.40 -10.63 -2.44
N ALA A 138 -10.71 -11.19 -3.61
CA ALA A 138 -11.73 -12.23 -3.72
C ALA A 138 -11.38 -13.44 -2.83
N GLU A 139 -12.32 -13.86 -1.98
CA GLU A 139 -12.09 -14.92 -1.00
C GLU A 139 -11.84 -16.27 -1.66
N LEU A 140 -11.02 -17.11 -1.03
CA LEU A 140 -10.80 -18.46 -1.50
C LEU A 140 -12.07 -19.30 -1.35
N LYS A 141 -12.66 -19.67 -2.48
CA LYS A 141 -13.78 -20.60 -2.56
C LYS A 141 -13.28 -22.04 -2.54
N GLY A 142 -13.77 -22.82 -1.58
CA GLY A 142 -13.43 -24.23 -1.43
C GLY A 142 -12.13 -24.48 -0.67
N SER A 143 -11.59 -25.68 -0.77
CA SER A 143 -10.38 -26.09 -0.05
C SER A 143 -9.10 -25.65 -0.75
N PHE A 144 -8.10 -25.26 0.03
CA PHE A 144 -6.74 -25.09 -0.46
C PHE A 144 -6.09 -26.45 -0.79
N SER A 145 -5.48 -26.55 -1.97
CA SER A 145 -4.72 -27.72 -2.43
C SER A 145 -3.26 -27.34 -2.61
N ARG A 146 -2.38 -27.95 -1.81
CA ARG A 146 -0.93 -27.73 -1.88
C ARG A 146 -0.35 -28.20 -3.23
N VAL A 147 -0.86 -29.31 -3.76
CA VAL A 147 -0.45 -29.86 -5.06
C VAL A 147 -0.80 -28.87 -6.17
N ASP A 148 -2.04 -28.38 -6.18
CA ASP A 148 -2.46 -27.39 -7.19
C ASP A 148 -1.65 -26.10 -7.08
N HIS A 149 -1.31 -25.65 -5.86
CA HIS A 149 -0.49 -24.46 -5.64
C HIS A 149 0.92 -24.62 -6.22
N GLN A 150 1.52 -25.80 -6.06
CA GLN A 150 2.85 -26.10 -6.57
C GLN A 150 2.85 -26.27 -8.10
N LEU A 151 1.77 -26.78 -8.68
CA LEU A 151 1.62 -26.97 -10.13
C LEU A 151 1.21 -25.69 -10.87
N ASP A 152 0.68 -24.69 -10.16
CA ASP A 152 0.21 -23.44 -10.76
C ASP A 152 1.39 -22.57 -11.25
N ARG A 153 1.45 -22.41 -12.57
CA ARG A 153 2.51 -21.69 -13.28
C ARG A 153 2.38 -20.17 -13.24
N ARG A 154 1.28 -19.61 -12.71
CA ARG A 154 1.09 -18.15 -12.59
C ARG A 154 2.09 -17.52 -11.62
N GLY A 155 2.60 -18.28 -10.64
CA GLY A 155 3.57 -17.78 -9.67
C GLY A 155 3.08 -16.50 -8.97
N ARG A 156 3.87 -15.42 -9.04
CA ARG A 156 3.49 -14.10 -8.45
C ARG A 156 2.26 -13.44 -9.09
N ARG A 157 1.76 -13.95 -10.22
CA ARG A 157 0.53 -13.46 -10.88
C ARG A 157 -0.74 -14.11 -10.33
N GLN A 158 -0.62 -14.99 -9.34
CA GLN A 158 -1.79 -15.50 -8.61
C GLN A 158 -2.38 -14.38 -7.75
N PRO A 159 -3.71 -14.35 -7.55
CA PRO A 159 -4.38 -13.42 -6.63
C PRO A 159 -4.16 -13.84 -5.17
N ALA A 160 -2.90 -13.93 -4.76
CA ALA A 160 -2.46 -14.32 -3.43
C ALA A 160 -1.11 -13.70 -3.11
N LEU A 161 -0.86 -13.39 -1.83
CA LEU A 161 0.43 -12.91 -1.38
C LEU A 161 1.35 -14.10 -1.04
N LEU A 162 2.37 -14.31 -1.87
CA LEU A 162 3.33 -15.41 -1.72
C LEU A 162 4.60 -15.00 -0.98
N GLN A 163 5.06 -13.78 -1.25
CA GLN A 163 6.25 -13.16 -0.68
C GLN A 163 6.19 -11.65 -0.94
N PHE A 164 6.87 -10.86 -0.12
CA PHE A 164 7.00 -9.42 -0.28
C PHE A 164 8.35 -8.96 0.26
N THR A 165 8.74 -7.72 -0.05
CA THR A 165 10.01 -7.15 0.37
C THR A 165 9.74 -5.92 1.22
N SER A 166 10.24 -5.94 2.45
CA SER A 166 10.29 -4.76 3.32
C SER A 166 11.61 -4.03 3.10
N ILE A 167 11.60 -2.70 3.27
CA ILE A 167 12.78 -1.86 3.08
C ILE A 167 13.08 -1.16 4.40
N LEU A 168 14.18 -1.56 5.01
CA LEU A 168 14.67 -1.01 6.26
C LEU A 168 15.77 0.05 6.00
N PRO A 169 16.06 0.93 6.97
CA PRO A 169 17.18 1.84 6.88
C PRO A 169 18.51 1.12 6.59
N ALA A 170 19.43 1.79 5.88
CA ALA A 170 20.75 1.24 5.53
C ALA A 170 21.56 0.78 6.75
N SER A 171 21.34 1.42 7.90
CA SER A 171 22.03 1.16 9.16
C SER A 171 21.38 0.08 10.02
N ALA A 172 20.30 -0.55 9.54
CA ALA A 172 19.60 -1.62 10.25
C ALA A 172 20.51 -2.83 10.50
N LYS A 173 20.53 -3.29 11.76
CA LYS A 173 21.29 -4.44 12.25
C LYS A 173 20.42 -5.32 13.14
N ASP A 174 20.92 -6.51 13.46
CA ASP A 174 20.25 -7.48 14.35
C ASP A 174 18.78 -7.74 13.96
N ILE A 175 18.55 -7.89 12.66
CA ILE A 175 17.21 -8.06 12.11
C ILE A 175 16.67 -9.43 12.52
N TYR A 176 15.46 -9.46 13.07
CA TYR A 176 14.73 -10.69 13.34
C TYR A 176 13.30 -10.61 12.81
N TYR A 177 12.81 -11.77 12.36
CA TYR A 177 11.48 -11.94 11.79
C TYR A 177 10.83 -13.18 12.42
N ARG A 178 9.74 -12.96 13.15
CA ARG A 178 9.05 -13.99 13.93
C ARG A 178 7.54 -13.84 13.83
N ASP A 179 6.81 -14.88 14.17
CA ASP A 179 5.39 -14.80 14.48
C ASP A 179 5.11 -15.16 15.94
N GLU A 180 3.84 -15.30 16.29
CA GLU A 180 3.39 -15.67 17.64
C GLU A 180 3.96 -17.02 18.09
N ILE A 181 4.17 -17.95 17.17
CA ILE A 181 4.66 -19.31 17.45
C ILE A 181 6.18 -19.45 17.29
N GLY A 182 6.89 -18.36 17.03
CA GLY A 182 8.35 -18.29 17.06
C GLY A 182 8.99 -17.86 15.73
N ASN A 183 10.23 -18.27 15.53
CA ASN A 183 11.02 -17.81 14.39
C ASN A 183 10.45 -18.30 13.04
N ILE A 184 10.54 -17.46 12.01
CA ILE A 184 10.26 -17.85 10.63
C ILE A 184 11.57 -17.76 9.85
N SER A 185 12.12 -18.91 9.46
CA SER A 185 13.41 -18.97 8.75
C SER A 185 13.35 -18.61 7.27
N THR A 186 12.15 -18.45 6.71
CA THR A 186 11.93 -18.12 5.29
C THR A 186 12.00 -16.62 5.04
N SER A 187 13.16 -16.03 5.31
CA SER A 187 13.48 -14.63 5.01
C SER A 187 14.90 -14.49 4.45
N VAL A 188 15.13 -13.51 3.58
CA VAL A 188 16.47 -13.21 3.02
C VAL A 188 16.74 -11.72 3.18
N VAL A 189 17.85 -11.39 3.84
CA VAL A 189 18.32 -10.01 3.99
C VAL A 189 19.31 -9.71 2.87
N ARG A 190 19.12 -8.58 2.18
CA ARG A 190 20.04 -8.06 1.16
C ARG A 190 20.44 -6.64 1.51
N LEU A 191 21.73 -6.43 1.70
CA LEU A 191 22.30 -5.11 1.93
C LEU A 191 22.41 -4.36 0.60
N ARG A 192 21.91 -3.13 0.55
CA ARG A 192 22.08 -2.18 -0.56
C ARG A 192 22.93 -0.99 -0.08
N ALA A 193 23.30 -0.12 -1.01
CA ALA A 193 24.09 1.06 -0.68
C ALA A 193 23.32 2.06 0.20
N ASP A 194 22.01 2.14 0.05
CA ASP A 194 21.13 3.14 0.68
C ASP A 194 20.01 2.52 1.54
N SER A 195 19.94 1.20 1.64
CA SER A 195 18.84 0.49 2.28
C SER A 195 19.20 -0.96 2.62
N VAL A 196 18.38 -1.60 3.46
CA VAL A 196 18.41 -3.04 3.68
C VAL A 196 17.07 -3.63 3.23
N GLU A 197 17.11 -4.47 2.19
CA GLU A 197 15.93 -5.19 1.71
C GLU A 197 15.76 -6.49 2.51
N VAL A 198 14.56 -6.73 3.03
CA VAL A 198 14.20 -7.97 3.70
C VAL A 198 13.11 -8.65 2.88
N ASP A 199 13.50 -9.67 2.11
CA ASP A 199 12.57 -10.54 1.40
C ASP A 199 11.89 -11.47 2.42
N ILE A 200 10.60 -11.30 2.62
CA ILE A 200 9.79 -12.04 3.57
C ILE A 200 8.88 -13.02 2.83
N LYS A 201 8.92 -14.28 3.27
CA LYS A 201 7.97 -15.31 2.86
C LYS A 201 7.19 -15.78 4.09
N PRO A 202 5.88 -15.50 4.16
CA PRO A 202 5.01 -16.02 5.23
C PRO A 202 5.00 -17.55 5.26
N ARG A 203 4.56 -18.15 6.38
CA ARG A 203 4.50 -19.62 6.55
C ARG A 203 3.61 -20.30 5.51
N TYR A 204 2.59 -19.60 5.04
CA TYR A 204 1.65 -20.06 4.02
C TYR A 204 1.32 -18.89 3.06
N PRO A 205 0.96 -19.20 1.80
CA PRO A 205 0.46 -18.17 0.88
C PRO A 205 -0.84 -17.57 1.42
N ILE A 206 -1.01 -16.25 1.33
CA ILE A 206 -2.19 -15.58 1.88
C ILE A 206 -3.17 -15.35 0.73
N PHE A 207 -4.15 -16.23 0.62
CA PHE A 207 -5.28 -16.09 -0.32
C PHE A 207 -6.36 -15.18 0.26
N GLY A 208 -7.31 -14.73 -0.58
CA GLY A 208 -8.40 -13.87 -0.12
C GLY A 208 -9.18 -14.44 1.06
N GLY A 209 -9.46 -13.58 2.03
CA GLY A 209 -10.07 -13.91 3.31
C GLY A 209 -9.09 -14.41 4.38
N TRP A 210 -7.85 -14.75 4.01
CA TRP A 210 -6.86 -15.23 4.98
C TRP A 210 -6.17 -14.05 5.67
N LYS A 211 -5.75 -14.29 6.91
CA LYS A 211 -5.03 -13.34 7.75
C LYS A 211 -3.75 -13.97 8.28
N THR A 212 -2.71 -13.17 8.46
CA THR A 212 -1.48 -13.55 9.16
C THR A 212 -1.00 -12.39 10.02
N SER A 213 -0.20 -12.68 11.03
CA SER A 213 0.51 -11.65 11.79
C SER A 213 1.98 -12.01 11.93
N TYR A 214 2.84 -11.01 12.02
CA TYR A 214 4.27 -11.20 12.27
C TYR A 214 4.86 -10.01 13.01
N VAL A 215 6.06 -10.22 13.52
CA VAL A 215 6.92 -9.20 14.11
C VAL A 215 8.19 -9.09 13.29
N LEU A 216 8.54 -7.88 12.89
CA LEU A 216 9.81 -7.52 12.29
C LEU A 216 10.52 -6.53 13.20
N GLY A 217 11.70 -6.89 13.69
CA GLY A 217 12.48 -6.01 14.54
C GLY A 217 13.92 -5.86 14.07
N TYR A 218 14.51 -4.72 14.38
CA TYR A 218 15.87 -4.36 14.02
C TYR A 218 16.41 -3.24 14.91
N ASN A 219 17.73 -3.11 14.96
CA ASN A 219 18.44 -2.03 15.64
C ASN A 219 19.00 -1.03 14.63
N VAL A 220 19.01 0.25 15.00
CA VAL A 220 19.77 1.30 14.28
C VAL A 220 20.69 2.04 15.25
N PRO A 221 21.84 2.56 14.80
CA PRO A 221 22.70 3.39 15.63
C PRO A 221 22.00 4.70 16.03
N SER A 222 22.10 5.07 17.31
CA SER A 222 21.40 6.26 17.82
C SER A 222 21.88 7.57 17.18
N PHE A 223 23.17 7.68 16.84
CA PHE A 223 23.76 8.92 16.30
C PHE A 223 23.17 9.38 14.96
N GLU A 224 22.51 8.49 14.20
CA GLU A 224 21.86 8.85 12.93
C GLU A 224 20.51 9.55 13.12
N TYR A 225 19.85 9.31 14.25
CA TYR A 225 18.46 9.70 14.49
C TYR A 225 18.25 10.57 15.73
N LEU A 226 19.20 10.54 16.68
CA LEU A 226 19.15 11.27 17.95
C LEU A 226 20.18 12.41 17.92
N TYR A 227 19.68 13.63 17.90
CA TYR A 227 20.48 14.86 17.96
C TYR A 227 20.48 15.39 19.39
N ASN A 228 21.58 16.03 19.81
CA ASN A 228 21.66 16.63 21.13
C ASN A 228 22.28 18.03 21.10
N LYS A 229 21.86 18.87 22.04
CA LYS A 229 22.45 20.17 22.34
C LYS A 229 22.46 20.37 23.86
N GLY A 230 23.59 20.09 24.50
CA GLY A 230 23.66 20.07 25.96
C GLY A 230 22.74 18.98 26.53
N ASN A 231 21.71 19.40 27.29
CA ASN A 231 20.72 18.51 27.91
C ASN A 231 19.43 18.37 27.08
N GLU A 232 19.37 18.99 25.91
CA GLU A 232 18.24 18.87 24.99
C GLU A 232 18.51 17.78 23.97
N TYR A 233 17.53 16.91 23.75
CA TYR A 233 17.60 15.81 22.79
C TYR A 233 16.43 15.91 21.81
N ALA A 234 16.70 15.66 20.53
CA ALA A 234 15.71 15.63 19.46
C ALA A 234 15.82 14.32 18.69
N LEU A 235 14.76 13.52 18.74
CA LEU A 235 14.63 12.29 17.96
C LEU A 235 13.91 12.59 16.64
N LYS A 236 14.50 12.21 15.51
CA LYS A 236 13.84 12.31 14.20
C LYS A 236 13.80 10.95 13.53
N MET A 237 12.64 10.31 13.51
CA MET A 237 12.43 9.03 12.85
C MET A 237 11.14 9.04 12.03
N ARG A 238 11.00 8.05 11.14
CA ARG A 238 9.76 7.85 10.38
C ARG A 238 8.67 7.33 11.31
N VAL A 239 7.44 7.82 11.13
CA VAL A 239 6.27 7.37 11.90
C VAL A 239 5.93 5.91 11.57
N LEU A 240 6.15 5.51 10.30
CA LEU A 240 6.00 4.15 9.76
C LEU A 240 7.10 3.93 8.72
N ASP A 241 7.74 2.76 8.73
CA ASP A 241 8.64 2.35 7.65
C ASP A 241 7.93 1.58 6.54
N HIS A 242 8.68 1.33 5.48
CA HIS A 242 8.18 0.59 4.34
C HIS A 242 7.92 -0.88 4.68
N VAL A 243 6.64 -1.24 4.80
CA VAL A 243 6.20 -2.63 4.98
C VAL A 243 6.34 -3.40 3.66
N PHE A 244 5.63 -2.98 2.61
CA PHE A 244 5.84 -3.36 1.21
C PHE A 244 5.09 -2.39 0.27
N ASP A 245 5.37 -2.46 -1.04
CA ASP A 245 4.80 -1.56 -2.03
C ASP A 245 3.27 -1.55 -2.03
N ASN A 246 2.68 -0.35 -2.07
CA ASN A 246 1.23 -0.10 -2.16
C ASN A 246 0.39 -0.67 -1.00
N ILE A 247 1.01 -0.96 0.14
CA ILE A 247 0.27 -1.37 1.35
C ILE A 247 -0.65 -0.25 1.84
N VAL A 248 -1.84 -0.64 2.29
CA VAL A 248 -2.76 0.22 3.03
C VAL A 248 -2.69 -0.17 4.50
N VAL A 249 -2.53 0.83 5.36
CA VAL A 249 -2.55 0.64 6.82
C VAL A 249 -3.82 1.27 7.38
N GLU A 250 -4.64 0.49 8.06
CA GLU A 250 -5.90 0.97 8.65
C GLU A 250 -5.69 1.59 10.02
N LYS A 251 -4.96 0.89 10.90
CA LYS A 251 -4.64 1.36 12.25
C LYS A 251 -3.13 1.33 12.47
N LEU A 252 -2.54 2.51 12.57
CA LEU A 252 -1.14 2.70 12.94
C LEU A 252 -1.04 3.20 14.38
N THR A 253 -0.29 2.50 15.22
CA THR A 253 0.06 2.95 16.57
C THR A 253 1.56 2.97 16.73
N THR A 254 2.15 4.17 16.86
CA THR A 254 3.59 4.34 17.09
C THR A 254 3.83 4.68 18.57
N LYS A 255 4.47 3.77 19.28
CA LYS A 255 4.85 3.89 20.69
C LYS A 255 6.33 4.23 20.77
N ILE A 256 6.68 5.36 21.38
CA ILE A 256 8.06 5.77 21.60
C ILE A 256 8.38 5.59 23.08
N VAL A 257 9.31 4.68 23.38
CA VAL A 257 9.82 4.44 24.74
C VAL A 257 11.06 5.31 24.93
N LEU A 258 10.93 6.27 25.83
CA LEU A 258 12.00 7.21 26.18
C LEU A 258 12.74 6.73 27.43
N PRO A 259 14.02 7.11 27.59
CA PRO A 259 14.79 6.86 28.81
C PRO A 259 14.17 7.48 30.06
N GLU A 260 14.48 6.90 31.22
CA GLU A 260 13.84 7.21 32.51
C GLU A 260 13.91 8.68 32.95
N LEU A 261 14.97 9.42 32.58
CA LEU A 261 15.24 10.78 33.08
C LEU A 261 14.67 11.90 32.19
N VAL A 262 13.81 11.57 31.23
CA VAL A 262 13.16 12.58 30.39
C VAL A 262 12.16 13.38 31.22
N ARG A 263 12.35 14.70 31.29
CA ARG A 263 11.52 15.61 32.09
C ARG A 263 10.40 16.27 31.29
N TRP A 264 10.71 16.66 30.05
CA TRP A 264 9.82 17.43 29.19
C TRP A 264 9.83 16.83 27.79
N VAL A 265 8.64 16.62 27.24
CA VAL A 265 8.44 16.04 25.91
C VAL A 265 7.59 16.99 25.08
N SER A 266 8.05 17.26 23.87
CA SER A 266 7.29 17.94 22.82
C SER A 266 7.38 17.09 21.56
N ILE A 267 6.25 16.91 20.87
CA ILE A 267 6.13 16.12 19.63
C ILE A 267 5.74 17.08 18.50
#